data_AF-A0A661TJ69-F1
#
_entry.id   AF-A0A661TJ69-F1
#
_cell.length_a   1.000
_cell.length_b   1.000
_cell.length_c   1.000
_cell.angle_alpha   90.00
_cell.angle_beta   90.00
_cell.angle_gamma   90.00
#
_symmetry.space_group_name_H-M   'P 1'
#
loop_
_entity.id
_entity.type
_entity.pdbx_description
1 polymer ?
#
loop_
_entity_poly.entity_id
_entity_poly.type
_entity_poly.pdbx_seq_one_letter_code
_entity_poly.pdbx_strand_id
1 'polypeptide(L)' 'MGSRSVAMTCHVVVPDQPISATENISVKIARLLMEKFDIDHPVLQFETRECGTGELLCGMTCRSC' A
#
# COMPACT_ATOMS: atom_id res chain seq x y z
N MET A 1 20.95 -22.08 -3.40
CA MET A 1 20.69 -20.73 -3.94
C MET A 1 19.37 -20.27 -3.33
N GLY A 2 19.40 -19.39 -2.33
CA GLY A 2 18.17 -18.90 -1.70
C GLY A 2 17.54 -17.82 -2.57
N SER A 3 16.25 -17.96 -2.89
CA SER A 3 15.48 -16.91 -3.56
C SER A 3 15.38 -15.70 -2.63
N ARG A 4 15.91 -14.55 -3.06
CA ARG A 4 15.65 -13.28 -2.39
C ARG A 4 14.20 -12.92 -2.71
N SER A 5 13.39 -12.78 -1.67
CA SER A 5 11.98 -12.40 -1.75
C SER A 5 11.76 -11.21 -0.82
N VAL A 6 11.02 -10.21 -1.29
CA VAL A 6 10.83 -8.95 -0.58
C VAL A 6 9.34 -8.74 -0.36
N ALA A 7 8.92 -8.86 0.90
CA ALA A 7 7.55 -8.61 1.32
C ALA A 7 7.36 -7.16 1.77
N MET A 8 6.18 -6.61 1.52
CA MET A 8 5.80 -5.24 1.88
C MET A 8 4.35 -5.21 2.31
N THR A 9 4.03 -4.38 3.30
CA THR A 9 2.64 -4.11 3.72
C THR A 9 2.44 -2.60 3.77
N CYS A 10 1.34 -2.12 3.19
CA CYS A 10 1.00 -0.71 3.26
C CYS A 10 -0.51 -0.48 3.19
N HIS A 11 -0.91 0.72 3.64
CA HIS A 11 -2.27 1.21 3.51
C HIS A 11 -2.34 2.11 2.27
N VAL A 12 -3.35 1.89 1.43
CA VAL A 12 -3.60 2.66 0.20
C VAL A 12 -4.89 3.43 0.41
N VAL A 13 -4.74 4.74 0.60
CA VAL A 13 -5.87 5.65 0.77
C VAL A 13 -6.45 5.97 -0.60
N VAL A 14 -7.73 5.68 -0.80
CA VAL A 14 -8.49 5.92 -2.03
C VAL A 14 -9.73 6.78 -1.77
N PRO A 15 -10.27 7.46 -2.79
CA PRO A 15 -11.62 8.03 -2.70
C PRO A 15 -12.66 6.96 -2.36
N ASP A 16 -13.79 7.39 -1.80
CA ASP A 16 -14.94 6.50 -1.65
C ASP A 16 -15.38 5.98 -3.02
N GLN A 17 -15.34 4.65 -3.17
CA GLN A 17 -15.63 3.97 -4.42
C GLN A 17 -16.04 2.51 -4.15
N PRO A 18 -16.71 1.84 -5.09
CA PRO A 18 -17.01 0.41 -4.96
C PRO A 18 -15.75 -0.42 -4.72
N ILE A 19 -15.84 -1.45 -3.86
CA ILE A 19 -14.72 -2.34 -3.54
C ILE A 19 -14.14 -2.97 -4.81
N SER A 20 -14.98 -3.36 -5.77
CA SER A 20 -14.55 -3.91 -7.06
C SER A 20 -13.62 -2.98 -7.86
N ALA A 21 -13.73 -1.65 -7.69
CA ALA A 21 -12.83 -0.70 -8.34
C ALA A 21 -11.40 -0.75 -7.74
N THR A 22 -11.26 -1.17 -6.48
CA THR A 22 -9.95 -1.29 -5.82
C THR A 22 -9.11 -2.45 -6.36
N GLU A 23 -9.74 -3.49 -6.92
CA GLU A 23 -9.03 -4.63 -7.53
C GLU A 23 -8.16 -4.21 -8.71
N ASN A 24 -8.64 -3.28 -9.54
CA ASN A 24 -7.84 -2.77 -10.66
C ASN A 24 -6.62 -1.97 -10.15
N ILE A 25 -6.80 -1.24 -9.04
CA ILE A 25 -5.73 -0.47 -8.40
C ILE A 25 -4.69 -1.40 -7.78
N SER A 26 -5.12 -2.47 -7.09
CA SER A 26 -4.22 -3.42 -6.45
C SER A 26 -3.30 -4.11 -7.45
N VAL A 27 -3.84 -4.54 -8.60
CA VAL A 27 -3.07 -5.16 -9.69
C VAL A 27 -2.02 -4.20 -10.24
N LYS A 28 -2.38 -2.93 -10.45
CA LYS A 28 -1.44 -1.91 -10.94
C LYS A 28 -0.33 -1.63 -9.94
N ILE A 29 -0.65 -1.49 -8.66
CA ILE A 29 0.34 -1.25 -7.60
C ILE A 29 1.28 -2.44 -7.49
N ALA A 30 0.76 -3.67 -7.39
CA ALA A 30 1.58 -4.88 -7.29
C ALA A 30 2.56 -5.02 -8.46
N ARG A 31 2.09 -4.76 -9.68
CA ARG A 31 2.94 -4.76 -10.87
C ARG A 31 4.06 -3.71 -10.78
N LEU A 32 3.74 -2.48 -10.40
CA LEU A 32 4.73 -1.41 -10.25
C LEU A 32 5.75 -1.72 -9.14
N LEU A 33 5.31 -2.30 -8.02
CA LEU A 33 6.16 -2.70 -6.90
C LEU A 33 7.17 -3.77 -7.32
N MET A 34 6.70 -4.78 -8.06
CA MET A 34 7.57 -5.82 -8.61
C MET A 34 8.55 -5.23 -9.64
N GLU A 35 8.04 -4.54 -10.67
CA GLU A 35 8.85 -4.05 -11.79
C GLU A 35 9.93 -3.04 -11.38
N LYS A 36 9.68 -2.23 -10.35
CA LYS A 36 10.60 -1.15 -9.95
C LYS A 36 11.43 -1.45 -8.70
N PHE A 37 10.95 -2.33 -7.82
CA PHE A 37 11.53 -2.51 -6.50
C PHE A 37 11.76 -3.98 -6.13
N ASP A 38 11.43 -4.93 -7.01
CA ASP A 38 11.58 -6.37 -6.76
C ASP A 38 10.80 -6.85 -5.52
N ILE A 39 9.64 -6.22 -5.27
CA ILE A 39 8.70 -6.58 -4.20
C ILE A 39 7.68 -7.56 -4.77
N ASP A 40 7.80 -8.82 -4.39
CA ASP A 40 7.05 -9.95 -4.94
C ASP A 40 5.89 -10.39 -4.03
N HIS A 41 5.88 -9.98 -2.76
CA HIS A 41 4.81 -10.27 -1.79
C HIS A 41 4.24 -9.01 -1.13
N PRO A 42 3.56 -8.11 -1.89
CA PRO A 42 2.89 -6.95 -1.32
C PRO A 42 1.51 -7.31 -0.73
N VAL A 43 1.21 -6.76 0.44
CA VAL A 43 -0.13 -6.76 1.07
C VAL A 43 -0.64 -5.32 1.08
N LEU A 44 -1.74 -5.07 0.36
CA LEU A 44 -2.32 -3.74 0.21
C LEU A 44 -3.66 -3.67 0.95
N GLN A 45 -3.72 -2.87 2.01
CA GLN A 45 -4.97 -2.57 2.71
C GLN A 45 -5.55 -1.28 2.15
N PHE A 46 -6.76 -1.33 1.58
CA PHE A 46 -7.41 -0.14 1.06
C PHE A 46 -8.22 0.55 2.15
N GLU A 47 -8.02 1.86 2.27
CA GLU A 47 -8.76 2.72 3.20
C GLU A 47 -9.44 3.82 2.38
N THR A 48 -10.69 4.16 2.74
CA THR A 48 -11.37 5.31 2.15
C THR A 48 -10.99 6.57 2.91
N ARG A 49 -10.93 7.71 2.21
CA ARG A 49 -10.83 8.99 2.90
C ARG A 49 -12.12 9.27 3.68
N GLU A 50 -12.09 9.09 4.99
CA GLU A 50 -13.03 9.77 5.87
C GLU A 50 -12.72 11.27 5.91
N CYS A 51 -13.77 12.10 5.94
CA CYS A 51 -13.65 13.52 6.22
C CYS A 51 -13.22 13.69 7.70
N GLY A 52 -11.91 13.66 7.97
CA GLY A 52 -11.37 13.80 9.31
C GLY A 52 -9.90 13.42 9.34
N THR A 53 -9.08 14.16 10.09
CA THR A 53 -7.63 13.98 10.17
C THR A 53 -7.30 12.62 10.78
N GLY A 54 -7.24 11.56 9.96
CA GLY A 54 -6.90 10.18 10.33
C GLY A 54 -5.45 9.98 10.81
N GLU A 55 -4.87 10.98 11.47
CA GLU A 55 -3.57 10.88 12.09
C GLU A 55 -3.72 10.46 13.55
N LEU A 56 -3.74 9.14 13.79
CA LEU A 56 -3.23 8.63 15.05
C LEU A 56 -1.92 7.85 14.87
N LEU A 57 -1.75 7.11 13.76
CA LEU A 57 -0.62 6.17 13.62
C LEU A 57 0.12 6.22 12.26
N CYS A 58 -0.51 6.69 11.17
CA CYS A 58 0.13 6.73 9.84
C CYS A 58 1.14 7.89 9.69
N GLY A 59 1.02 8.95 10.51
CA GLY A 59 1.95 10.09 10.53
C GLY A 59 3.27 9.83 11.26
N MET A 60 3.46 8.64 11.86
CA MET A 60 4.69 8.29 12.59
C MET A 60 5.78 7.78 11.65
N THR A 61 6.17 8.56 10.65
CA THR A 61 7.51 8.40 10.06
C THR A 61 8.51 9.08 10.99
N CYS A 62 9.38 8.28 11.59
CA CYS A 62 10.49 8.66 12.47
C CYS A 62 11.10 10.03 12.12
N ARG A 63 10.83 11.06 12.93
CA ARG A 63 11.69 12.26 13.03
C ARG A 63 12.78 11.95 14.04
N SER A 64 13.91 11.40 13.60
CA SER A 64 15.16 11.53 14.35
C SER A 64 16.21 12.16 13.44
N CYS A 65 16.63 13.36 13.83
CA CYS A 65 17.85 14.01 13.40
C CYS A 65 19.07 13.27 13.97
#